data_AF-C4JG67-F1
#
_entry.id   AF-C4JG67-F1
#
_cell.length_a   1.000
_cell.length_b   1.000
_cell.length_c   1.000
_cell.angle_alpha   90.00
_cell.angle_beta   90.00
_cell.angle_gamma   90.00
#
_symmetry.space_group_name_H-M   'P 1'
#
loop_
_entity.id
_entity.type
_entity.pdbx_description
1 polymer ?
#
loop_
_entity_poly.entity_id
_entity_poly.type
_entity_poly.pdbx_seq_one_letter_code
_entity_poly.pdbx_strand_id
1 'polypeptide(L)'
;MEDILRELSEIKGQIGMLEKQSGALDEKYTALEERSMSLEEKYKMLEERSMSLEEKYKMLEERSMSLREKTSVLDNHIAGGGDILGDIMTIQYCQEQQLPYVAEYKEDFQKAYRIAFDKALIEAPSYPPEVIRAFDIWASVHELSAWQAHDNKATREDIKKQAAGIIDAALSTEKNQLEARLGNGGDLRVAFDTMVRLFTAGR
;
A
#
# COMPACT_ATOMS: atom_id res chain seq x y z
N MET A 1 -54.03 67.24 -21.97
CA MET A 1 -52.86 67.26 -22.89
C MET A 1 -51.57 67.27 -22.10
N GLU A 2 -51.42 68.11 -21.07
CA GLU A 2 -50.26 68.11 -20.16
C GLU A 2 -50.06 66.79 -19.40
N ASP A 3 -51.11 66.16 -18.87
CA ASP A 3 -50.98 64.87 -18.17
C ASP A 3 -50.43 63.76 -19.08
N ILE A 4 -50.87 63.70 -20.33
CA ILE A 4 -50.39 62.72 -21.33
C ILE A 4 -48.90 62.96 -21.63
N LEU A 5 -48.46 64.22 -21.74
CA LEU A 5 -47.05 64.56 -21.96
C LEU A 5 -46.18 64.19 -20.75
N ARG A 6 -46.70 64.35 -19.53
CA ARG A 6 -46.03 63.92 -18.30
C ARG A 6 -45.85 62.40 -18.27
N GLU A 7 -46.92 61.64 -18.52
CA GLU A 7 -46.86 60.17 -18.56
C GLU A 7 -45.88 59.66 -19.63
N LEU A 8 -45.86 60.27 -20.82
CA LEU A 8 -44.90 59.92 -21.88
C LEU A 8 -43.45 60.17 -21.46
N SER A 9 -43.18 61.26 -20.75
CA SER A 9 -41.85 61.57 -20.23
C SER A 9 -41.40 60.52 -19.20
N GLU A 10 -42.31 60.12 -18.33
CA GLU A 10 -42.06 59.16 -17.26
C GLU A 10 -41.81 57.74 -17.82
N ILE A 11 -42.63 57.30 -18.79
CA ILE A 11 -42.44 56.05 -19.53
C ILE A 11 -41.10 56.06 -20.26
N LYS A 12 -40.74 57.15 -20.94
CA LYS A 12 -39.45 57.27 -21.63
C LYS A 12 -38.26 57.16 -20.67
N GLY A 13 -38.40 57.73 -19.47
CA GLY A 13 -37.41 57.57 -18.39
C GLY A 13 -37.29 56.12 -17.91
N GLN A 14 -38.40 55.42 -17.72
CA GLN A 14 -38.42 54.01 -17.34
C GLN A 14 -37.79 53.11 -18.41
N ILE A 15 -38.09 53.34 -19.70
CA ILE A 15 -37.45 52.63 -20.82
C ILE A 15 -35.93 52.81 -20.77
N GLY A 16 -35.44 54.05 -20.62
CA GLY A 16 -34.01 54.30 -20.54
C GLY A 16 -33.32 53.67 -19.32
N MET A 17 -34.03 53.51 -18.20
CA MET A 17 -33.51 52.77 -17.04
C MET A 17 -33.46 51.26 -17.32
N LEU A 18 -34.49 50.69 -17.94
CA LEU A 18 -34.55 49.28 -18.30
C LEU A 18 -33.48 48.91 -19.34
N GLU A 19 -33.24 49.76 -20.34
CA GLU A 19 -32.17 49.56 -21.33
C GLU A 19 -30.78 49.51 -20.66
N LYS A 20 -30.51 50.41 -19.70
CA LYS A 20 -29.27 50.38 -18.92
C LYS A 20 -29.13 49.13 -18.06
N GLN A 21 -30.23 48.69 -17.43
CA GLN A 21 -30.23 47.45 -16.64
C GLN A 21 -30.00 46.23 -17.52
N SER A 22 -30.60 46.18 -18.72
CA SER A 22 -30.39 45.12 -19.70
C SER A 22 -28.92 45.05 -20.12
N GLY A 23 -28.31 46.17 -20.50
CA GLY A 23 -26.90 46.19 -20.88
C GLY A 23 -25.97 45.72 -19.75
N ALA A 24 -26.23 46.13 -18.51
CA ALA A 24 -25.45 45.67 -17.36
C ALA A 24 -25.65 44.18 -17.04
N LEU A 25 -26.80 43.60 -17.38
CA LEU A 25 -27.07 42.16 -17.27
C LEU A 25 -26.33 41.38 -18.36
N ASP A 26 -26.33 41.87 -19.60
CA ASP A 26 -25.61 41.25 -20.72
C ASP A 26 -24.09 41.21 -20.48
N GLU A 27 -23.52 42.28 -19.94
CA GLU A 27 -22.10 42.33 -19.54
C GLU A 27 -21.78 41.29 -18.45
N LYS A 28 -22.65 41.16 -17.43
CA LYS A 28 -22.49 40.16 -16.37
C LYS A 28 -22.62 38.74 -16.90
N TYR A 29 -23.53 38.51 -17.84
CA TYR A 29 -23.75 37.21 -18.45
C TYR A 29 -22.51 36.77 -19.25
N THR A 30 -21.97 37.66 -20.09
CA THR A 30 -20.72 37.42 -20.85
C THR A 30 -19.56 37.11 -19.91
N ALA A 31 -19.37 37.89 -18.84
CA ALA A 31 -18.30 37.64 -17.87
C ALA A 31 -18.46 36.30 -17.12
N LEU A 32 -19.71 35.85 -16.91
CA LEU A 32 -19.98 34.56 -16.28
C LEU A 32 -19.67 33.40 -17.23
N GLU A 33 -20.01 33.52 -18.51
CA GLU A 33 -19.67 32.52 -19.55
C GLU A 33 -18.15 32.36 -19.69
N GLU A 34 -17.40 33.47 -19.77
CA GLU A 34 -15.93 33.43 -19.81
C GLU A 34 -15.34 32.72 -18.59
N ARG A 35 -15.88 33.01 -17.39
CA ARG A 35 -15.45 32.35 -16.16
C ARG A 35 -15.78 30.86 -16.15
N SER A 36 -16.93 30.47 -16.71
CA SER A 36 -17.35 29.07 -16.83
C SER A 36 -16.39 28.29 -17.73
N MET A 37 -16.09 28.82 -18.92
CA MET A 37 -15.14 28.20 -19.85
C MET A 37 -13.75 28.04 -19.21
N SER A 38 -13.26 29.08 -18.51
CA SER A 38 -11.97 29.00 -17.81
C SER A 38 -11.94 27.94 -16.70
N LEU A 39 -13.07 27.70 -16.02
CA LEU A 39 -13.18 26.66 -15.01
C LEU A 39 -13.20 25.26 -15.62
N GLU A 40 -13.91 25.08 -16.74
CA GLU A 40 -13.93 23.81 -17.48
C GLU A 40 -12.53 23.41 -17.96
N GLU A 41 -11.76 24.35 -18.52
CA GLU A 41 -10.36 24.11 -18.92
C GLU A 41 -9.49 23.69 -17.74
N LYS A 42 -9.63 24.36 -16.58
CA LYS A 42 -8.90 24.01 -15.36
C LYS A 42 -9.27 22.62 -14.86
N TYR A 43 -10.55 22.25 -14.96
CA TYR A 43 -11.02 20.94 -14.55
C TYR A 43 -10.41 19.83 -15.41
N LYS A 44 -10.39 20.03 -16.74
CA LYS A 44 -9.76 19.10 -17.68
C LYS A 44 -8.25 18.93 -17.42
N MET A 45 -7.53 20.03 -17.20
CA MET A 45 -6.10 19.96 -16.84
C MET A 45 -5.85 19.21 -15.53
N LEU A 46 -6.75 19.35 -14.55
CA LEU A 46 -6.64 18.64 -13.28
C LEU A 46 -6.88 17.14 -13.45
N GLU A 47 -7.86 16.76 -14.27
CA GLU A 47 -8.16 15.36 -14.60
C GLU A 47 -6.98 14.67 -15.31
N GLU A 48 -6.39 15.33 -16.31
CA GLU A 48 -5.18 14.84 -17.00
C GLU A 48 -4.01 14.65 -16.03
N ARG A 49 -3.82 15.59 -15.09
CA ARG A 49 -2.78 15.50 -14.07
C ARG A 49 -3.04 14.35 -13.09
N SER A 50 -4.30 14.09 -12.75
CA SER A 50 -4.68 12.97 -11.88
C SER A 50 -4.34 11.63 -12.54
N MET A 51 -4.73 11.44 -13.81
CA MET A 51 -4.40 10.22 -14.55
C MET A 51 -2.88 10.00 -14.66
N SER A 52 -2.11 11.06 -14.95
CA SER A 52 -0.64 10.96 -15.01
C SER A 52 -0.02 10.61 -13.65
N LEU A 53 -0.61 11.04 -12.54
CA LEU A 53 -0.18 10.67 -11.20
C LEU A 53 -0.48 9.20 -10.91
N GLU A 54 -1.67 8.71 -11.26
CA GLU A 54 -2.05 7.30 -11.10
C GLU A 54 -1.09 6.37 -11.87
N GLU A 55 -0.75 6.71 -13.12
CA GLU A 55 0.24 5.96 -13.90
C GLU A 55 1.62 5.93 -13.23
N LYS A 56 2.07 7.08 -12.69
CA LYS A 56 3.36 7.15 -11.97
C LYS A 56 3.33 6.33 -10.69
N TYR A 57 2.22 6.31 -9.96
CA TYR A 57 2.04 5.47 -8.79
C TYR A 57 2.15 4.00 -9.15
N LYS A 58 1.47 3.56 -10.21
CA LYS A 58 1.54 2.18 -10.70
C LYS A 58 2.97 1.78 -11.09
N MET A 59 3.67 2.62 -11.85
CA MET A 59 5.08 2.36 -12.21
C MET A 59 6.00 2.30 -10.99
N LEU A 60 5.75 3.14 -9.98
CA LEU A 60 6.53 3.14 -8.74
C LEU A 60 6.28 1.88 -7.92
N GLU A 61 5.04 1.42 -7.87
CA GLU A 61 4.64 0.16 -7.24
C GLU A 61 5.34 -1.01 -7.94
N GLU A 62 5.22 -1.14 -9.26
CA GLU A 62 5.94 -2.15 -10.06
C GLU A 62 7.46 -2.15 -9.80
N ARG A 63 8.08 -0.96 -9.76
CA ARG A 63 9.51 -0.82 -9.46
C ARG A 63 9.84 -1.22 -8.02
N SER A 64 9.01 -0.87 -7.05
CA SER A 64 9.17 -1.28 -5.66
C SER A 64 9.09 -2.80 -5.53
N MET A 65 8.16 -3.43 -6.24
CA MET A 65 8.03 -4.88 -6.29
C MET A 65 9.24 -5.55 -6.92
N SER A 66 9.73 -5.05 -8.07
CA SER A 66 10.95 -5.57 -8.70
C SER A 66 12.19 -5.40 -7.81
N LEU A 67 12.30 -4.29 -7.08
CA LEU A 67 13.38 -4.08 -6.13
C LEU A 67 13.27 -5.05 -4.95
N ARG A 68 12.07 -5.24 -4.39
CA ARG A 68 11.81 -6.16 -3.29
C ARG A 68 12.10 -7.61 -3.70
N GLU A 69 11.70 -8.04 -4.89
CA GLU A 69 12.03 -9.34 -5.46
C GLU A 69 13.54 -9.53 -5.56
N LYS A 70 14.28 -8.52 -6.09
CA LYS A 70 15.74 -8.57 -6.15
C LYS A 70 16.37 -8.64 -4.76
N THR A 71 15.88 -7.86 -3.80
CA THR A 71 16.37 -7.89 -2.42
C THR A 71 16.10 -9.25 -1.77
N SER A 72 14.92 -9.83 -1.99
CA SER A 72 14.58 -11.14 -1.46
C SER A 72 15.40 -12.25 -2.11
N VAL A 73 15.59 -12.23 -3.43
CA VAL A 73 16.48 -13.18 -4.13
C VAL A 73 17.93 -13.04 -3.64
N LEU A 74 18.40 -11.83 -3.35
CA LEU A 74 19.72 -11.58 -2.76
C LEU A 74 19.79 -12.08 -1.31
N ASP A 75 18.80 -11.79 -0.47
CA ASP A 75 18.71 -12.26 0.91
C ASP A 75 18.59 -13.80 0.97
N ASN A 76 17.91 -14.41 0.01
CA ASN A 76 17.79 -15.86 -0.14
C ASN A 76 19.04 -16.50 -0.74
N HIS A 77 19.74 -15.85 -1.68
CA HIS A 77 21.06 -16.33 -2.13
C HIS A 77 22.11 -16.24 -1.02
N ILE A 78 21.99 -15.27 -0.11
CA ILE A 78 22.94 -15.05 0.98
C ILE A 78 22.57 -15.88 2.23
N ALA A 79 21.27 -16.12 2.49
CA ALA A 79 20.80 -16.75 3.72
C ALA A 79 20.00 -18.05 3.52
N GLY A 80 19.68 -18.46 2.29
CA GLY A 80 18.80 -19.61 1.97
C GLY A 80 17.57 -19.71 2.90
N GLY A 81 16.95 -18.56 3.17
CA GLY A 81 15.75 -18.37 3.97
C GLY A 81 14.47 -18.69 3.18
N GLY A 82 13.31 -18.72 3.85
CA GLY A 82 12.02 -18.61 3.16
C GLY A 82 11.86 -17.21 2.55
N ASP A 83 10.84 -17.02 1.73
CA ASP A 83 10.56 -15.74 1.06
C ASP A 83 9.08 -15.39 1.20
N ILE A 84 8.65 -14.97 2.38
CA ILE A 84 7.22 -14.74 2.61
C ILE A 84 6.64 -13.71 1.63
N LEU A 85 7.41 -12.66 1.30
CA LEU A 85 6.96 -11.62 0.39
C LEU A 85 6.94 -12.10 -1.06
N GLY A 86 7.93 -12.86 -1.50
CA GLY A 86 7.95 -13.48 -2.83
C GLY A 86 6.86 -14.55 -3.02
N ASP A 87 6.60 -15.34 -1.98
CA ASP A 87 5.54 -16.35 -1.99
C ASP A 87 4.15 -15.69 -2.03
N ILE A 88 3.95 -14.58 -1.28
CA ILE A 88 2.73 -13.79 -1.38
C ILE A 88 2.50 -13.34 -2.83
N MET A 89 3.54 -12.80 -3.46
CA MET A 89 3.47 -12.30 -4.83
C MET A 89 3.19 -13.40 -5.84
N THR A 90 3.82 -14.55 -5.69
CA THR A 90 3.59 -15.71 -6.55
C THR A 90 2.13 -16.17 -6.47
N ILE A 91 1.58 -16.31 -5.26
CA ILE A 91 0.19 -16.74 -5.08
C ILE A 91 -0.79 -15.68 -5.58
N GLN A 92 -0.51 -14.39 -5.36
CA GLN A 92 -1.33 -13.30 -5.89
C GLN A 92 -1.36 -13.32 -7.42
N TYR A 93 -0.20 -13.49 -8.07
CA TYR A 93 -0.13 -13.64 -9.52
C TYR A 93 -0.95 -14.84 -10.01
N CYS A 94 -0.83 -16.01 -9.37
CA CYS A 94 -1.63 -17.18 -9.70
C CYS A 94 -3.14 -16.90 -9.59
N GLN A 95 -3.56 -16.14 -8.57
CA GLN A 95 -4.96 -15.75 -8.38
C GLN A 95 -5.45 -14.81 -9.49
N GLU A 96 -4.65 -13.81 -9.86
CA GLU A 96 -4.98 -12.85 -10.92
C GLU A 96 -5.08 -13.52 -12.30
N GLN A 97 -4.21 -14.50 -12.57
CA GLN A 97 -4.22 -15.29 -13.79
C GLN A 97 -5.22 -16.46 -13.77
N GLN A 98 -6.00 -16.61 -12.69
CA GLN A 98 -6.98 -17.69 -12.52
C GLN A 98 -6.37 -19.09 -12.71
N LEU A 99 -5.12 -19.27 -12.26
CA LEU A 99 -4.44 -20.54 -12.33
C LEU A 99 -5.08 -21.55 -11.35
N PRO A 100 -5.01 -22.86 -11.66
CA PRO A 100 -5.51 -23.88 -10.75
C PRO A 100 -4.70 -23.91 -9.44
N TYR A 101 -5.24 -24.56 -8.41
CA TYR A 101 -4.56 -24.87 -7.14
C TYR A 101 -4.23 -23.67 -6.23
N VAL A 102 -4.75 -22.47 -6.52
CA VAL A 102 -4.57 -21.28 -5.66
C VAL A 102 -4.99 -21.54 -4.21
N ALA A 103 -6.09 -22.29 -3.99
CA ALA A 103 -6.54 -22.63 -2.64
C ALA A 103 -5.49 -23.47 -1.89
N GLU A 104 -4.90 -24.46 -2.55
CA GLU A 104 -3.86 -25.32 -1.97
C GLU A 104 -2.58 -24.53 -1.68
N TYR A 105 -2.18 -23.62 -2.58
CA TYR A 105 -1.06 -22.73 -2.33
C TYR A 105 -1.28 -21.83 -1.10
N LYS A 106 -2.51 -21.32 -0.89
CA LYS A 106 -2.84 -20.55 0.32
C LYS A 106 -2.77 -21.41 1.59
N GLU A 107 -3.18 -22.67 1.53
CA GLU A 107 -3.07 -23.60 2.65
C GLU A 107 -1.62 -23.93 2.99
N ASP A 108 -0.80 -24.22 1.99
CA ASP A 108 0.63 -24.52 2.17
C ASP A 108 1.39 -23.30 2.66
N PHE A 109 1.06 -22.11 2.15
CA PHE A 109 1.57 -20.84 2.68
C PHE A 109 1.28 -20.68 4.18
N GLN A 110 0.06 -20.98 4.62
CA GLN A 110 -0.30 -20.87 6.03
C GLN A 110 0.49 -21.86 6.90
N LYS A 111 0.75 -23.08 6.41
CA LYS A 111 1.57 -24.08 7.12
C LYS A 111 3.02 -23.61 7.24
N ALA A 112 3.59 -23.10 6.15
CA ALA A 112 4.97 -22.64 6.09
C ALA A 112 5.21 -21.42 7.00
N TYR A 113 4.34 -20.42 6.95
CA TYR A 113 4.56 -19.11 7.59
C TYR A 113 3.78 -18.87 8.89
N ARG A 114 2.87 -19.76 9.30
CA ARG A 114 1.99 -19.58 10.48
C ARG A 114 1.04 -18.37 10.39
N ILE A 115 0.79 -17.84 9.20
CA ILE A 115 -0.14 -16.74 8.97
C ILE A 115 -0.98 -17.06 7.74
N ALA A 116 -2.29 -16.83 7.82
CA ALA A 116 -3.18 -17.04 6.68
C ALA A 116 -2.80 -16.10 5.52
N PHE A 117 -2.81 -16.61 4.29
CA PHE A 117 -2.40 -15.85 3.11
C PHE A 117 -3.10 -14.49 3.01
N ASP A 118 -4.44 -14.45 3.13
CA ASP A 118 -5.19 -13.20 2.96
C ASP A 118 -4.84 -12.17 4.05
N LYS A 119 -4.48 -12.62 5.25
CA LYS A 119 -3.98 -11.75 6.33
C LYS A 119 -2.57 -11.26 6.01
N ALA A 120 -1.69 -12.17 5.57
CA ALA A 120 -0.31 -11.85 5.22
C ALA A 120 -0.21 -10.87 4.05
N LEU A 121 -1.09 -11.00 3.05
CA LEU A 121 -1.20 -10.09 1.91
C LEU A 121 -1.41 -8.64 2.36
N ILE A 122 -2.21 -8.42 3.41
CA ILE A 122 -2.53 -7.10 3.94
C ILE A 122 -1.45 -6.61 4.92
N GLU A 123 -0.91 -7.51 5.74
CA GLU A 123 -0.06 -7.12 6.88
C GLU A 123 1.44 -7.19 6.59
N ALA A 124 1.90 -8.24 5.90
CA ALA A 124 3.33 -8.49 5.69
C ALA A 124 4.07 -7.30 5.05
N PRO A 125 3.54 -6.62 4.01
CA PRO A 125 4.23 -5.48 3.42
C PRO A 125 4.53 -4.32 4.36
N SER A 126 3.84 -4.26 5.52
CA SER A 126 3.97 -3.20 6.52
C SER A 126 4.75 -3.59 7.78
N TYR A 127 5.20 -4.85 7.87
CA TYR A 127 5.99 -5.29 9.03
C TYR A 127 7.44 -4.79 8.95
N PRO A 128 8.09 -4.55 10.10
CA PRO A 128 9.53 -4.29 10.13
C PRO A 128 10.34 -5.44 9.51
N PRO A 129 11.52 -5.16 8.93
CA PRO A 129 12.37 -6.18 8.31
C PRO A 129 12.69 -7.37 9.23
N GLU A 130 12.82 -7.14 10.53
CA GLU A 130 13.11 -8.19 11.51
C GLU A 130 11.95 -9.19 11.66
N VAL A 131 10.71 -8.74 11.53
CA VAL A 131 9.53 -9.61 11.55
C VAL A 131 9.47 -10.45 10.27
N ILE A 132 9.72 -9.82 9.10
CA ILE A 132 9.81 -10.53 7.82
C ILE A 132 10.87 -11.64 7.91
N ARG A 133 12.05 -11.29 8.42
CA ARG A 133 13.13 -12.25 8.61
C ARG A 133 12.77 -13.38 9.58
N ALA A 134 11.94 -13.12 10.58
CA ALA A 134 11.46 -14.18 11.48
C ALA A 134 10.52 -15.16 10.78
N PHE A 135 9.61 -14.68 9.90
CA PHE A 135 8.79 -15.54 9.04
C PHE A 135 9.65 -16.41 8.12
N ASP A 136 10.62 -15.80 7.45
CA ASP A 136 11.51 -16.49 6.49
C ASP A 136 12.37 -17.57 7.16
N ILE A 137 12.94 -17.25 8.33
CA ILE A 137 13.71 -18.21 9.12
C ILE A 137 12.81 -19.33 9.65
N TRP A 138 11.62 -19.01 10.17
CA TRP A 138 10.68 -20.03 10.62
C TRP A 138 10.37 -21.02 9.48
N ALA A 139 9.97 -20.52 8.31
CA ALA A 139 9.61 -21.34 7.16
C ALA A 139 10.80 -22.22 6.72
N SER A 140 12.00 -21.66 6.64
CA SER A 140 13.22 -22.43 6.31
C SER A 140 13.48 -23.59 7.25
N VAL A 141 13.43 -23.33 8.55
CA VAL A 141 13.72 -24.30 9.60
C VAL A 141 12.58 -25.32 9.75
N HIS A 142 11.39 -24.97 9.27
CA HIS A 142 10.21 -25.84 9.24
C HIS A 142 10.20 -26.77 8.02
N GLU A 143 10.49 -26.25 6.82
CA GLU A 143 10.26 -26.93 5.54
C GLU A 143 11.52 -27.57 4.94
N LEU A 144 12.71 -26.96 5.12
CA LEU A 144 13.91 -27.44 4.41
C LEU A 144 14.48 -28.71 5.05
N SER A 145 14.67 -29.74 4.21
CA SER A 145 15.25 -31.03 4.62
C SER A 145 16.63 -30.90 5.27
N ALA A 146 17.43 -29.90 4.87
CA ALA A 146 18.73 -29.59 5.46
C ALA A 146 18.65 -29.34 6.98
N TRP A 147 17.54 -28.76 7.46
CA TRP A 147 17.29 -28.52 8.88
C TRP A 147 16.64 -29.71 9.59
N GLN A 148 16.19 -30.74 8.85
CA GLN A 148 15.51 -31.91 9.43
C GLN A 148 16.47 -33.01 9.91
N ALA A 149 17.80 -32.84 9.73
CA ALA A 149 18.82 -33.74 10.26
C ALA A 149 18.79 -33.81 11.80
N HIS A 150 19.06 -35.00 12.36
CA HIS A 150 18.88 -35.31 13.78
C HIS A 150 19.80 -34.49 14.71
N ASP A 151 20.96 -34.13 14.20
CA ASP A 151 22.08 -33.44 14.83
C ASP A 151 21.75 -31.97 15.12
N ASN A 152 20.83 -31.39 14.33
CA ASN A 152 20.42 -29.99 14.44
C ASN A 152 19.13 -29.82 15.24
N LYS A 153 18.54 -30.89 15.79
CA LYS A 153 17.19 -30.84 16.41
C LYS A 153 17.08 -29.81 17.52
N ALA A 154 18.03 -29.75 18.47
CA ALA A 154 17.96 -28.80 19.58
C ALA A 154 18.06 -27.34 19.09
N THR A 155 19.06 -27.05 18.26
CA THR A 155 19.26 -25.74 17.61
C THR A 155 18.03 -25.32 16.81
N ARG A 156 17.43 -26.25 16.06
CA ARG A 156 16.24 -26.04 15.25
C ARG A 156 15.02 -25.65 16.10
N GLU A 157 14.76 -26.38 17.18
CA GLU A 157 13.64 -26.08 18.07
C GLU A 157 13.86 -24.73 18.79
N ASP A 158 15.09 -24.39 19.14
CA ASP A 158 15.41 -23.07 19.70
C ASP A 158 15.17 -21.94 18.69
N ILE A 159 15.60 -22.08 17.43
CA ILE A 159 15.32 -21.12 16.37
C ILE A 159 13.81 -20.96 16.20
N LYS A 160 13.07 -22.06 16.10
CA LYS A 160 11.61 -22.07 16.00
C LYS A 160 10.97 -21.33 17.18
N LYS A 161 11.41 -21.58 18.40
CA LYS A 161 10.88 -20.91 19.59
C LYS A 161 11.07 -19.39 19.52
N GLN A 162 12.26 -18.92 19.15
CA GLN A 162 12.52 -17.49 19.03
C GLN A 162 11.69 -16.86 17.89
N ALA A 163 11.67 -17.48 16.72
CA ALA A 163 10.92 -17.01 15.57
C ALA A 163 9.41 -16.95 15.85
N ALA A 164 8.84 -18.00 16.47
CA ALA A 164 7.44 -18.02 16.88
C ALA A 164 7.12 -16.90 17.87
N GLY A 165 7.99 -16.64 18.85
CA GLY A 165 7.78 -15.54 19.80
C GLY A 165 7.70 -14.17 19.12
N ILE A 166 8.52 -13.92 18.10
CA ILE A 166 8.51 -12.68 17.32
C ILE A 166 7.25 -12.62 16.44
N ILE A 167 6.91 -13.71 15.74
CA ILE A 167 5.72 -13.80 14.88
C ILE A 167 4.45 -13.58 15.69
N ASP A 168 4.28 -14.30 16.81
CA ASP A 168 3.11 -14.19 17.66
C ASP A 168 2.96 -12.76 18.21
N ALA A 169 4.08 -12.11 18.59
CA ALA A 169 4.08 -10.71 19.00
C ALA A 169 3.72 -9.75 17.87
N ALA A 170 4.19 -10.00 16.64
CA ALA A 170 3.82 -9.21 15.47
C ALA A 170 2.32 -9.28 15.17
N LEU A 171 1.73 -10.47 15.34
CA LEU A 171 0.30 -10.71 15.09
C LEU A 171 -0.63 -10.16 16.18
N SER A 172 -0.09 -9.84 17.37
CA SER A 172 -0.87 -9.38 18.53
C SER A 172 -0.64 -7.92 18.92
N THR A 173 0.33 -7.23 18.30
CA THR A 173 0.73 -5.86 18.67
C THR A 173 0.39 -4.88 17.55
N GLU A 174 0.11 -3.63 17.89
CA GLU A 174 -0.03 -2.57 16.90
C GLU A 174 1.28 -2.36 16.13
N LYS A 175 1.18 -2.21 14.80
CA LYS A 175 2.35 -2.17 13.90
C LYS A 175 3.33 -1.05 14.23
N ASN A 176 2.83 0.12 14.64
CA ASN A 176 3.62 1.28 15.04
C ASN A 176 4.47 1.06 16.31
N GLN A 177 4.20 0.00 17.08
CA GLN A 177 4.96 -0.34 18.29
C GLN A 177 6.04 -1.39 18.02
N LEU A 178 5.98 -2.11 16.90
CA LEU A 178 6.90 -3.22 16.60
C LEU A 178 8.35 -2.76 16.44
N GLU A 179 8.58 -1.60 15.83
CA GLU A 179 9.92 -1.03 15.70
C GLU A 179 10.58 -0.78 17.05
N ALA A 180 9.82 -0.29 18.04
CA ALA A 180 10.35 -0.06 19.39
C ALA A 180 10.68 -1.38 20.10
N ARG A 181 9.85 -2.42 19.90
CA ARG A 181 10.06 -3.74 20.50
C ARG A 181 11.24 -4.50 19.90
N LEU A 182 11.57 -4.24 18.63
CA LEU A 182 12.69 -4.84 17.90
C LEU A 182 13.97 -3.98 17.88
N GLY A 183 13.85 -2.71 18.27
CA GLY A 183 14.96 -1.76 18.40
C GLY A 183 15.88 -2.05 19.58
N ASN A 184 16.90 -1.20 19.76
CA ASN A 184 17.89 -1.35 20.84
C ASN A 184 17.22 -1.27 22.23
N GLY A 185 17.36 -2.35 23.01
CA GLY A 185 16.73 -2.47 24.32
C GLY A 185 15.25 -2.90 24.30
N GLY A 186 14.70 -3.15 23.11
CA GLY A 186 13.37 -3.73 22.94
C GLY A 186 13.30 -5.18 23.41
N ASP A 187 12.12 -5.60 23.85
CA ASP A 187 11.89 -6.92 24.46
C ASP A 187 12.03 -8.08 23.45
N LEU A 188 11.85 -7.83 22.17
CA LEU A 188 12.02 -8.81 21.09
C LEU A 188 13.44 -8.84 20.52
N ARG A 189 14.28 -7.85 20.83
CA ARG A 189 15.63 -7.71 20.23
C ARG A 189 16.52 -8.92 20.51
N VAL A 190 16.56 -9.36 21.77
CA VAL A 190 17.39 -10.50 22.18
C VAL A 190 16.95 -11.79 21.50
N ALA A 191 15.64 -11.99 21.35
CA ALA A 191 15.08 -13.13 20.64
C ALA A 191 15.48 -13.11 19.16
N PHE A 192 15.38 -11.94 18.51
CA PHE A 192 15.76 -11.75 17.12
C PHE A 192 17.25 -12.02 16.88
N ASP A 193 18.14 -11.39 17.66
CA ASP A 193 19.58 -11.57 17.51
C ASP A 193 20.00 -13.04 17.77
N THR A 194 19.36 -13.70 18.73
CA THR A 194 19.58 -15.12 19.02
C THR A 194 19.15 -16.00 17.85
N MET A 195 17.95 -15.76 17.31
CA MET A 195 17.40 -16.47 16.17
C MET A 195 18.34 -16.38 14.96
N VAL A 196 18.75 -15.16 14.59
CA VAL A 196 19.64 -14.93 13.43
C VAL A 196 21.00 -15.60 13.64
N ARG A 197 21.58 -15.48 14.83
CA ARG A 197 22.87 -16.11 15.16
C ARG A 197 22.80 -17.63 15.03
N LEU A 198 21.79 -18.26 15.61
CA LEU A 198 21.61 -19.72 15.56
C LEU A 198 21.33 -20.20 14.13
N PHE A 199 20.51 -19.48 13.37
CA PHE A 199 20.21 -19.82 11.98
C PHE A 199 21.45 -19.76 11.09
N THR A 200 22.31 -18.75 11.29
CA THR A 200 23.56 -18.60 10.52
C THR A 200 24.59 -19.66 10.92
N ALA A 201 24.64 -20.06 12.19
CA ALA A 201 25.61 -21.02 12.71
C ALA A 201 25.20 -22.49 12.53
N GLY A 202 23.91 -22.79 12.39
CA GLY A 202 23.37 -24.15 12.27
C GLY A 202 23.40 -24.72 10.84
N ARG A 203 24.06 -24.03 9.91
CA ARG A 203 24.24 -24.43 8.52
C ARG A 203 25.64 -24.92 8.22
#